data_AF-A0A8T4W4W4-F1
#
_entry.id   AF-A0A8T4W4W4-F1
#
_cell.length_a   1.000
_cell.length_b   1.000
_cell.length_c   1.000
_cell.angle_alpha   90.00
_cell.angle_beta   90.00
_cell.angle_gamma   90.00
#
_symmetry.space_group_name_H-M   'P 1'
#
loop_
_entity.id
_entity.type
_entity.pdbx_description
1 polymer ?
#
loop_
_entity_poly.entity_id
_entity_poly.type
_entity_poly.pdbx_seq_one_letter_code
_entity_poly.pdbx_strand_id
1 'polypeptide(L)'
;TKYRYKYKERKGLHERGNGMRKARNVLANGTLPAVTALLAPVFSRGEMAVPFAAAIAVATADTFASELGVLSEKVYLITTLQRTDVGTNGGVSWLGEGAALLGSLAIAIPAVFLLGLDPVWMPFIAAVGFLGCQVDSLLGATLQGGEIGTEEQLPSDAVLTNSDVNLLSIAVAALIAFVYAVLLF
;
A
#
# COMPACT_ATOMS: atom_id res chain seq x y z
N THR A 1 -10.68 6.57 -4.66
CA THR A 1 -12.05 6.00 -4.72
C THR A 1 -13.09 7.11 -4.50
N LYS A 2 -14.40 6.80 -4.57
CA LYS A 2 -15.49 7.78 -4.34
C LYS A 2 -15.88 7.96 -2.87
N TYR A 3 -15.24 7.25 -1.94
CA TYR A 3 -15.58 7.35 -0.52
C TYR A 3 -15.37 8.77 0.00
N ARG A 4 -16.43 9.37 0.55
CA ARG A 4 -16.46 10.78 1.03
C ARG A 4 -15.92 11.80 0.00
N TYR A 5 -16.15 11.58 -1.30
CA TYR A 5 -15.65 12.45 -2.40
C TYR A 5 -15.89 13.95 -2.17
N LYS A 6 -17.13 14.35 -1.80
CA LYS A 6 -17.46 15.76 -1.53
C LYS A 6 -16.64 16.39 -0.39
N TYR A 7 -16.18 15.59 0.58
CA TYR A 7 -15.29 16.08 1.65
C TYR A 7 -13.88 16.30 1.11
N LYS A 8 -13.35 15.33 0.36
CA LYS A 8 -12.02 15.41 -0.26
C LYS A 8 -11.95 16.54 -1.29
N GLU A 9 -13.01 16.74 -2.06
CA GLU A 9 -13.16 17.83 -3.04
C GLU A 9 -13.07 19.21 -2.36
N ARG A 10 -13.84 19.42 -1.28
CA ARG A 10 -13.78 20.66 -0.48
C ARG A 10 -12.42 20.93 0.16
N LYS A 11 -11.64 19.88 0.40
CA LYS A 11 -10.30 19.97 1.00
C LYS A 11 -9.17 20.05 -0.04
N GLY A 12 -9.48 19.99 -1.33
CA GLY A 12 -8.46 19.94 -2.39
C GLY A 12 -7.70 18.60 -2.46
N LEU A 13 -8.14 17.60 -1.71
CA LEU A 13 -7.49 16.28 -1.57
C LEU A 13 -8.07 15.22 -2.52
N HIS A 14 -8.77 15.66 -3.56
CA HIS A 14 -9.38 14.75 -4.54
C HIS A 14 -8.42 14.52 -5.71
N GLU A 15 -8.28 13.28 -6.15
CA GLU A 15 -7.76 12.99 -7.47
C GLU A 15 -8.76 13.53 -8.51
N ARG A 16 -8.33 14.41 -9.43
CA ARG A 16 -9.17 14.93 -10.52
C ARG A 16 -9.67 13.78 -11.41
N GLY A 17 -10.93 13.87 -11.84
CA GLY A 17 -11.60 12.81 -12.64
C GLY A 17 -12.68 12.01 -11.89
N ASN A 18 -13.55 12.68 -11.13
CA ASN A 18 -14.68 12.06 -10.40
C ASN A 18 -14.30 10.92 -9.42
N GLY A 19 -13.06 10.91 -8.92
CA GLY A 19 -12.58 9.89 -7.98
C GLY A 19 -12.32 8.52 -8.61
N MET A 20 -12.17 8.46 -9.94
CA MET A 20 -11.64 7.30 -10.66
C MET A 20 -10.13 7.19 -10.39
N ARG A 21 -9.68 6.02 -9.91
CA ARG A 21 -8.25 5.72 -9.87
C ARG A 21 -7.69 5.89 -11.27
N LYS A 22 -6.61 6.66 -11.41
CA LYS A 22 -5.85 6.69 -12.66
C LYS A 22 -5.43 5.27 -13.00
N ALA A 23 -5.49 4.91 -14.29
CA ALA A 23 -5.08 3.59 -14.77
C ALA A 23 -3.70 3.20 -14.24
N ARG A 24 -2.81 4.18 -14.03
CA ARG A 24 -1.47 3.99 -13.47
C ARG A 24 -1.46 3.42 -12.05
N ASN A 25 -2.30 3.90 -11.13
CA ASN A 25 -2.40 3.34 -9.78
C ASN A 25 -3.00 1.92 -9.79
N VAL A 26 -3.96 1.67 -10.68
CA VAL A 26 -4.52 0.31 -10.84
C VAL A 26 -3.44 -0.65 -11.34
N LEU A 27 -2.65 -0.22 -12.34
CA LEU A 27 -1.54 -1.00 -12.87
C LEU A 27 -0.46 -1.19 -11.81
N ALA A 28 -0.01 -0.16 -11.11
CA ALA A 28 1.03 -0.25 -10.08
C ALA A 28 0.66 -1.27 -8.98
N ASN A 29 -0.54 -1.16 -8.44
CA ASN A 29 -1.00 -2.06 -7.37
C ASN A 29 -1.31 -3.48 -7.88
N GLY A 30 -1.70 -3.64 -9.16
CA GLY A 30 -2.08 -4.92 -9.75
C GLY A 30 -0.94 -5.70 -10.40
N THR A 31 0.15 -5.04 -10.79
CA THR A 31 1.21 -5.67 -11.59
C THR A 31 1.95 -6.74 -10.81
N LEU A 32 2.38 -6.48 -9.58
CA LEU A 32 3.14 -7.46 -8.79
C LEU A 32 2.29 -8.70 -8.40
N PRO A 33 1.03 -8.55 -7.97
CA PRO A 33 0.13 -9.70 -7.84
C PRO A 33 -0.04 -10.49 -9.14
N ALA A 34 -0.18 -9.81 -10.28
CA ALA A 34 -0.30 -10.51 -11.57
C ALA A 34 0.99 -11.28 -11.93
N VAL A 35 2.16 -10.66 -11.74
CA VAL A 35 3.46 -11.29 -12.01
C VAL A 35 3.67 -12.53 -11.11
N THR A 36 3.44 -12.41 -9.81
CA THR A 36 3.57 -13.54 -8.87
C THR A 36 2.62 -14.68 -9.20
N ALA A 37 1.38 -14.39 -9.62
CA ALA A 37 0.44 -15.40 -10.09
C ALA A 37 0.89 -16.07 -11.40
N LEU A 38 1.45 -15.30 -12.35
CA LEU A 38 1.96 -15.83 -13.62
C LEU A 38 3.22 -16.70 -13.47
N LEU A 39 3.98 -16.51 -12.39
CA LEU A 39 5.16 -17.32 -12.07
C LEU A 39 4.82 -18.63 -11.33
N ALA A 40 3.57 -18.81 -10.88
CA ALA A 40 3.12 -20.01 -10.18
C ALA A 40 3.26 -21.34 -10.96
N PRO A 41 3.35 -21.39 -12.30
CA PRO A 41 3.70 -22.62 -13.02
C PRO A 41 5.20 -22.96 -13.01
N VAL A 42 6.06 -21.97 -12.75
CA VAL A 42 7.54 -22.15 -12.72
C VAL A 42 8.01 -22.55 -11.33
N PHE A 43 7.36 -22.02 -10.29
CA PHE A 43 7.59 -22.33 -8.89
C PHE A 43 6.46 -23.21 -8.34
N SER A 44 6.56 -23.70 -7.10
CA SER A 44 5.43 -24.37 -6.45
C SER A 44 4.32 -23.37 -6.11
N ARG A 45 3.08 -23.88 -6.00
CA ARG A 45 1.91 -23.07 -5.62
C ARG A 45 2.11 -22.38 -4.26
N GLY A 46 2.73 -23.06 -3.29
CA GLY A 46 2.98 -22.51 -1.95
C GLY A 46 3.96 -21.33 -1.99
N GLU A 47 5.07 -21.50 -2.70
CA GLU A 47 6.10 -20.47 -2.84
C GLU A 47 5.55 -19.17 -3.45
N MET A 48 4.59 -19.25 -4.40
CA MET A 48 4.04 -18.05 -5.06
C MET A 48 2.79 -17.50 -4.36
N ALA A 49 2.04 -18.34 -3.64
CA ALA A 49 0.83 -17.90 -2.95
C ALA A 49 1.13 -16.87 -1.83
N VAL A 50 2.24 -17.04 -1.12
CA VAL A 50 2.66 -16.10 -0.06
C VAL A 50 3.03 -14.70 -0.62
N PRO A 51 3.94 -14.55 -1.60
CA PRO A 51 4.25 -13.24 -2.18
C PRO A 51 3.08 -12.62 -2.94
N PHE A 52 2.21 -13.44 -3.56
CA PHE A 52 0.97 -12.96 -4.15
C PHE A 52 0.05 -12.32 -3.09
N ALA A 53 -0.22 -13.03 -1.99
CA ALA A 53 -1.06 -12.52 -0.91
C ALA A 53 -0.44 -11.29 -0.24
N ALA A 54 0.88 -11.29 -0.01
CA ALA A 54 1.62 -10.16 0.54
C ALA A 54 1.50 -8.91 -0.34
N ALA A 55 1.68 -9.06 -1.66
CA ALA A 55 1.57 -7.94 -2.61
C ALA A 55 0.18 -7.30 -2.58
N ILE A 56 -0.88 -8.12 -2.57
CA ILE A 56 -2.26 -7.64 -2.45
C ILE A 56 -2.51 -7.01 -1.08
N ALA A 57 -1.95 -7.58 0.00
CA ALA A 57 -2.09 -7.06 1.35
C ALA A 57 -1.50 -5.65 1.47
N VAL A 58 -0.29 -5.41 0.94
CA VAL A 58 0.33 -4.07 0.90
C VAL A 58 -0.53 -3.08 0.14
N ALA A 59 -0.95 -3.44 -1.09
CA ALA A 59 -1.80 -2.57 -1.91
C ALA A 59 -3.13 -2.22 -1.23
N THR A 60 -3.71 -3.17 -0.49
CA THR A 60 -4.98 -2.99 0.22
C THR A 60 -4.78 -2.16 1.49
N ALA A 61 -3.69 -2.38 2.22
CA ALA A 61 -3.31 -1.60 3.40
C ALA A 61 -3.11 -0.13 3.04
N ASP A 62 -2.30 0.15 2.02
CA ASP A 62 -2.06 1.51 1.50
C ASP A 62 -3.37 2.21 1.07
N THR A 63 -4.21 1.46 0.35
CA THR A 63 -5.53 1.97 -0.05
C THR A 63 -6.38 2.35 1.16
N PHE A 64 -6.44 1.49 2.18
CA PHE A 64 -7.27 1.73 3.35
C PHE A 64 -6.69 2.88 4.19
N ALA A 65 -5.37 2.95 4.33
CA ALA A 65 -4.65 4.00 5.04
C ALA A 65 -4.92 5.37 4.42
N SER A 66 -4.76 5.51 3.11
CA SER A 66 -4.98 6.76 2.40
C SER A 66 -6.45 7.17 2.30
N GLU A 67 -7.37 6.21 2.21
CA GLU A 67 -8.81 6.48 2.10
C GLU A 67 -9.44 6.87 3.43
N LEU A 68 -9.08 6.18 4.52
CA LEU A 68 -9.62 6.43 5.86
C LEU A 68 -8.78 7.43 6.66
N GLY A 69 -7.45 7.44 6.48
CA GLY A 69 -6.54 8.35 7.18
C GLY A 69 -6.80 9.83 6.88
N VAL A 70 -7.34 10.16 5.70
CA VAL A 70 -7.77 11.53 5.35
C VAL A 70 -8.88 12.07 6.26
N LEU A 71 -9.59 11.20 6.98
CA LEU A 71 -10.60 11.61 7.96
C LEU A 71 -10.00 11.95 9.33
N SER A 72 -8.70 11.71 9.55
CA SER A 72 -8.03 12.04 10.80
C SER A 72 -7.78 13.55 10.94
N GLU A 73 -7.96 14.07 12.15
CA GLU A 73 -7.62 15.46 12.49
C GLU A 73 -6.11 15.68 12.76
N LYS A 74 -5.39 14.59 13.03
CA LYS A 74 -3.97 14.61 13.38
C LYS A 74 -3.21 13.68 12.42
N VAL A 75 -2.37 14.29 11.60
CA VAL A 75 -1.46 13.63 10.67
C VAL A 75 -0.04 14.05 11.04
N TYR A 76 0.89 13.12 10.93
CA TYR A 76 2.31 13.32 11.25
C TYR A 76 3.16 12.79 10.10
N LEU A 77 4.27 13.45 9.80
CA LEU A 77 5.21 12.93 8.82
C LEU A 77 5.94 11.71 9.40
N ILE A 78 6.00 10.59 8.68
CA ILE A 78 6.54 9.34 9.21
C ILE A 78 8.04 9.43 9.60
N THR A 79 8.80 10.30 8.94
CA THR A 79 10.24 10.46 9.17
C THR A 79 10.58 11.31 10.39
N THR A 80 9.83 12.39 10.62
CA THR A 80 10.12 13.37 11.70
C THR A 80 9.16 13.27 12.88
N LEU A 81 8.03 12.58 12.70
CA LEU A 81 6.90 12.54 13.63
C LEU A 81 6.34 13.93 13.98
N GLN A 82 6.66 14.95 13.18
CA GLN A 82 6.12 16.29 13.32
C GLN A 82 4.74 16.37 12.68
N ARG A 83 3.88 17.23 13.23
CA ARG A 83 2.54 17.42 12.70
C ARG A 83 2.60 17.99 11.30
N THR A 84 1.82 17.41 10.39
CA THR A 84 1.71 17.86 9.01
C THR A 84 0.24 17.95 8.57
N ASP A 85 0.02 18.50 7.39
CA ASP A 85 -1.31 18.65 6.81
C ASP A 85 -1.84 17.32 6.26
N VAL A 86 -3.16 17.18 6.28
CA VAL A 86 -3.84 16.01 5.71
C VAL A 86 -3.57 15.94 4.22
N GLY A 87 -3.14 14.78 3.71
CA GLY A 87 -2.80 14.58 2.30
C GLY A 87 -1.35 14.89 1.95
N THR A 88 -0.50 15.14 2.95
CA THR A 88 0.96 15.19 2.78
C THR A 88 1.51 13.82 2.39
N ASN A 89 2.41 13.77 1.40
CA ASN A 89 3.11 12.54 1.01
C ASN A 89 3.95 12.02 2.19
N GLY A 90 3.76 10.75 2.56
CA GLY A 90 4.37 10.16 3.77
C GLY A 90 3.77 10.63 5.09
N GLY A 91 2.61 11.29 5.05
CA GLY A 91 1.80 11.63 6.22
C GLY A 91 1.04 10.40 6.74
N VAL A 92 1.29 10.05 8.00
CA VAL A 92 0.61 8.95 8.72
C VAL A 92 -0.33 9.49 9.80
N SER A 93 -1.39 8.73 10.07
CA SER A 93 -2.35 9.09 11.12
C SER A 93 -2.85 7.84 11.84
N TRP A 94 -3.24 7.97 13.10
CA TRP A 94 -3.72 6.82 13.88
C TRP A 94 -4.89 6.08 13.22
N LEU A 95 -5.81 6.83 12.59
CA LEU A 95 -6.91 6.23 11.84
C LEU A 95 -6.41 5.52 10.58
N GLY A 96 -5.44 6.10 9.88
CA GLY A 96 -4.79 5.49 8.71
C GLY A 96 -4.04 4.22 9.06
N GLU A 97 -3.27 4.22 10.16
CA GLU A 97 -2.54 3.05 10.66
C GLU A 97 -3.48 1.90 11.04
N GLY A 98 -4.56 2.21 11.77
CA GLY A 98 -5.59 1.22 12.10
C GLY A 98 -6.26 0.66 10.83
N ALA A 99 -6.52 1.52 9.85
CA ALA A 99 -7.07 1.12 8.55
C ALA A 99 -6.10 0.26 7.74
N ALA A 100 -4.80 0.57 7.75
CA ALA A 100 -3.75 -0.21 7.10
C ALA A 100 -3.68 -1.63 7.67
N LEU A 101 -3.71 -1.74 8.99
CA LEU A 101 -3.71 -3.03 9.68
C LEU A 101 -4.96 -3.85 9.33
N LEU A 102 -6.14 -3.22 9.35
CA LEU A 102 -7.38 -3.87 8.93
C LEU A 102 -7.36 -4.30 7.46
N GLY A 103 -6.82 -3.47 6.57
CA GLY A 103 -6.65 -3.79 5.16
C GLY A 103 -5.71 -4.99 4.94
N SER A 104 -4.62 -5.05 5.69
CA SER A 104 -3.68 -6.18 5.65
C SER A 104 -4.33 -7.48 6.13
N LEU A 105 -5.06 -7.43 7.26
CA LEU A 105 -5.79 -8.57 7.81
C LEU A 105 -6.92 -9.05 6.89
N ALA A 106 -7.61 -8.11 6.22
CA ALA A 106 -8.67 -8.41 5.26
C ALA A 106 -8.17 -9.23 4.07
N ILE A 107 -6.86 -9.22 3.79
CA ILE A 107 -6.22 -10.08 2.78
C ILE A 107 -5.59 -11.32 3.41
N ALA A 108 -4.87 -11.18 4.51
CA ALA A 108 -4.15 -12.28 5.14
C ALA A 108 -5.07 -13.42 5.62
N ILE A 109 -6.23 -13.08 6.21
CA ILE A 109 -7.19 -14.08 6.71
C ILE A 109 -7.76 -14.94 5.57
N PRO A 110 -8.38 -14.38 4.51
CA PRO A 110 -8.92 -15.21 3.44
C PRO A 110 -7.82 -15.91 2.61
N ALA A 111 -6.59 -15.37 2.55
CA ALA A 111 -5.49 -16.00 1.82
C ALA A 111 -5.20 -17.43 2.30
N VAL A 112 -5.28 -17.69 3.61
CA VAL A 112 -5.11 -19.03 4.20
C VAL A 112 -6.07 -20.03 3.54
N PHE A 113 -7.36 -19.69 3.48
CA PHE A 113 -8.40 -20.59 2.98
C PHE A 113 -8.45 -20.67 1.46
N LEU A 114 -8.33 -19.51 0.78
CA LEU A 114 -8.48 -19.42 -0.68
C LEU A 114 -7.25 -19.93 -1.43
N LEU A 115 -6.06 -19.74 -0.86
CA LEU A 115 -4.81 -20.17 -1.50
C LEU A 115 -4.31 -21.52 -0.96
N GLY A 116 -4.90 -22.03 0.13
CA GLY A 116 -4.51 -23.28 0.77
C GLY A 116 -3.18 -23.18 1.51
N LEU A 117 -2.90 -22.02 2.12
CA LEU A 117 -1.70 -21.80 2.92
C LEU A 117 -1.91 -22.33 4.34
N ASP A 118 -0.83 -22.75 5.00
CA ASP A 118 -0.87 -23.06 6.43
C ASP A 118 -1.22 -21.79 7.23
N PRO A 119 -2.09 -21.86 8.26
CA PRO A 119 -2.45 -20.72 9.11
C PRO A 119 -1.27 -19.94 9.71
N VAL A 120 -0.09 -20.57 9.86
CA VAL A 120 1.15 -19.92 10.32
C VAL A 120 1.57 -18.75 9.41
N TRP A 121 1.17 -18.77 8.14
CA TRP A 121 1.50 -17.72 7.16
C TRP A 121 0.64 -16.45 7.31
N MET A 122 -0.52 -16.53 7.98
CA MET A 122 -1.41 -15.39 8.19
C MET A 122 -0.73 -14.22 8.92
N PRO A 123 -0.11 -14.38 10.12
CA PRO A 123 0.54 -13.27 10.79
C PRO A 123 1.70 -12.69 9.96
N PHE A 124 2.41 -13.53 9.21
CA PHE A 124 3.47 -13.08 8.31
C PHE A 124 2.93 -12.18 7.18
N ILE A 125 1.90 -12.62 6.46
CA ILE A 125 1.29 -11.85 5.37
C ILE A 125 0.68 -10.54 5.91
N ALA A 126 0.02 -10.57 7.07
CA ALA A 126 -0.53 -9.38 7.70
C ALA A 126 0.58 -8.38 8.09
N ALA A 127 1.68 -8.86 8.66
CA ALA A 127 2.82 -8.03 9.03
C ALA A 127 3.51 -7.42 7.80
N VAL A 128 3.76 -8.22 6.75
CA VAL A 128 4.36 -7.74 5.49
C VAL A 128 3.43 -6.73 4.81
N GLY A 129 2.13 -6.99 4.78
CA GLY A 129 1.11 -6.06 4.25
C GLY A 129 1.15 -4.70 4.94
N PHE A 130 1.15 -4.71 6.27
CA PHE A 130 1.19 -3.50 7.07
C PHE A 130 2.53 -2.77 6.93
N LEU A 131 3.65 -3.48 7.09
CA LEU A 131 4.98 -2.87 7.00
C LEU A 131 5.29 -2.33 5.60
N GLY A 132 4.79 -2.98 4.54
CA GLY A 132 4.89 -2.43 3.19
C GLY A 132 4.17 -1.08 3.05
N CYS A 133 2.98 -0.92 3.64
CA CYS A 133 2.31 0.39 3.70
C CYS A 133 3.19 1.45 4.41
N GLN A 134 3.94 1.06 5.44
CA GLN A 134 4.85 1.99 6.12
C GLN A 134 6.07 2.33 5.26
N VAL A 135 6.61 1.37 4.49
CA VAL A 135 7.67 1.61 3.51
C VAL A 135 7.21 2.59 2.44
N ASP A 136 5.97 2.47 1.97
CA ASP A 136 5.36 3.40 1.03
C ASP A 136 5.37 4.83 1.59
N SER A 137 4.86 5.00 2.82
CA SER A 137 4.88 6.30 3.50
C SER A 137 6.30 6.85 3.70
N LEU A 138 7.28 6.00 4.02
CA LEU A 138 8.69 6.41 4.15
C LEU A 138 9.27 6.90 2.82
N LEU A 139 9.01 6.18 1.73
CA LEU A 139 9.40 6.57 0.38
C LEU A 139 8.70 7.87 -0.04
N GLY A 140 7.42 8.04 0.31
CA GLY A 140 6.69 9.28 0.07
C GLY A 140 7.29 10.48 0.79
N ALA A 141 7.63 10.32 2.06
CA ALA A 141 8.26 11.38 2.85
C ALA A 141 9.67 11.76 2.37
N THR A 142 10.40 10.83 1.75
CA THR A 142 11.82 11.02 1.38
C THR A 142 12.04 11.33 -0.10
N LEU A 143 11.25 10.73 -1.00
CA LEU A 143 11.44 10.81 -2.45
C LEU A 143 10.38 11.68 -3.15
N GLN A 144 9.33 12.11 -2.44
CA GLN A 144 8.28 12.98 -2.96
C GLN A 144 8.18 14.32 -2.21
N GLY A 145 9.19 14.65 -1.40
CA GLY A 145 9.36 15.95 -0.75
C GLY A 145 8.61 16.15 0.56
N GLY A 146 7.77 15.22 1.01
CA GLY A 146 7.05 15.35 2.29
C GLY A 146 6.11 16.57 2.36
N GLU A 147 5.65 17.05 1.20
CA GLU A 147 4.69 18.15 1.06
C GLU A 147 3.30 17.62 0.66
N ILE A 148 2.29 18.48 0.70
CA ILE A 148 0.95 18.16 0.18
C ILE A 148 1.07 17.96 -1.34
N GLY A 149 0.93 16.72 -1.78
CA GLY A 149 1.08 16.37 -3.18
C GLY A 149 -0.05 15.47 -3.64
N THR A 150 -0.69 15.82 -4.76
CA THR A 150 -1.42 14.83 -5.56
C THR A 150 -0.50 14.33 -6.66
N GLU A 151 -0.80 13.18 -7.28
CA GLU A 151 0.00 12.60 -8.37
C GLU A 151 0.25 13.56 -9.57
N GLU A 152 -0.51 14.65 -9.67
CA GLU A 152 -0.37 15.73 -10.67
C GLU A 152 0.29 17.01 -10.13
N GLN A 153 0.33 17.18 -8.82
CA GLN A 153 0.92 18.31 -8.11
C GLN A 153 2.04 17.80 -7.20
N LEU A 154 2.97 17.04 -7.78
CA LEU A 154 4.19 16.69 -7.08
C LEU A 154 5.10 17.93 -7.02
N PRO A 155 5.81 18.15 -5.91
CA PRO A 155 6.87 19.15 -5.83
C PRO A 155 7.85 19.02 -7.01
N SER A 156 8.45 20.13 -7.44
CA SER A 156 9.35 20.14 -8.60
C SER A 156 10.62 19.30 -8.39
N ASP A 157 10.95 19.01 -7.14
CA ASP A 157 12.06 18.18 -6.67
C ASP A 157 11.64 16.73 -6.36
N ALA A 158 10.38 16.36 -6.54
CA ALA A 158 9.93 14.98 -6.39
C ALA A 158 10.60 14.07 -7.42
N VAL A 159 11.25 13.01 -6.93
CA VAL A 159 11.99 12.04 -7.75
C VAL A 159 11.04 10.96 -8.29
N LEU A 160 10.03 10.58 -7.50
CA LEU A 160 9.10 9.51 -7.80
C LEU A 160 7.65 9.98 -7.74
N THR A 161 6.79 9.31 -8.50
CA THR A 161 5.34 9.51 -8.40
C THR A 161 4.70 8.55 -7.41
N ASN A 162 3.44 8.79 -6.99
CA ASN A 162 2.71 7.89 -6.08
C ASN A 162 2.65 6.46 -6.61
N SER A 163 2.34 6.29 -7.90
CA SER A 163 2.32 4.95 -8.49
C SER A 163 3.69 4.25 -8.45
N ASP A 164 4.79 5.00 -8.56
CA ASP A 164 6.14 4.42 -8.52
C ASP A 164 6.50 4.00 -7.11
N VAL A 165 6.16 4.81 -6.11
CA VAL A 165 6.36 4.50 -4.70
C VAL A 165 5.56 3.26 -4.28
N ASN A 166 4.28 3.20 -4.64
CA ASN A 166 3.43 2.03 -4.45
C ASN A 166 4.03 0.78 -5.09
N LEU A 167 4.45 0.88 -6.36
CA LEU A 167 5.04 -0.23 -7.10
C LEU A 167 6.30 -0.76 -6.41
N LEU A 168 7.20 0.15 -5.98
CA LEU A 168 8.44 -0.20 -5.28
C LEU A 168 8.16 -0.85 -3.93
N SER A 169 7.25 -0.29 -3.14
CA SER A 169 6.90 -0.84 -1.83
C SER A 169 6.33 -2.26 -1.97
N ILE A 170 5.37 -2.45 -2.89
CA ILE A 170 4.78 -3.76 -3.17
C ILE A 170 5.85 -4.75 -3.68
N ALA A 171 6.76 -4.30 -4.55
CA ALA A 171 7.82 -5.15 -5.08
C ALA A 171 8.81 -5.61 -3.99
N VAL A 172 9.23 -4.71 -3.09
CA VAL A 172 10.12 -5.05 -1.98
C VAL A 172 9.44 -6.04 -1.04
N ALA A 173 8.17 -5.79 -0.68
CA ALA A 173 7.40 -6.69 0.18
C ALA A 173 7.19 -8.08 -0.46
N ALA A 174 6.82 -8.11 -1.74
CA ALA A 174 6.66 -9.35 -2.49
C ALA A 174 7.97 -10.13 -2.60
N LEU A 175 9.10 -9.46 -2.82
CA LEU A 175 10.41 -10.10 -2.87
C LEU A 175 10.82 -10.71 -1.52
N ILE A 176 10.62 -9.98 -0.42
CA ILE A 176 10.88 -10.49 0.94
C ILE A 176 10.01 -11.73 1.21
N ALA A 177 8.72 -11.64 0.88
CA ALA A 177 7.77 -12.74 1.05
C ALA A 177 8.15 -13.95 0.18
N PHE A 178 8.60 -13.73 -1.05
CA PHE A 178 9.06 -14.78 -1.96
C PHE A 178 10.30 -15.49 -1.41
N VAL A 179 11.33 -14.73 -1.03
CA VAL A 179 12.58 -15.30 -0.48
C VAL A 179 12.29 -16.12 0.76
N TYR A 180 11.46 -15.60 1.66
CA TYR A 180 11.10 -16.30 2.89
C TYR A 180 10.24 -17.54 2.63
N ALA A 181 9.34 -17.51 1.64
CA ALA A 181 8.55 -18.67 1.24
C ALA A 181 9.43 -19.78 0.65
N VAL A 182 10.33 -19.46 -0.28
CA VAL A 182 11.26 -20.43 -0.90
C VAL A 182 12.21 -21.07 0.13
N LEU A 183 12.52 -20.38 1.23
CA LEU A 183 13.38 -20.94 2.28
C LEU A 183 12.65 -21.91 3.23
N LEU A 184 11.31 -21.86 3.27
CA LEU A 184 10.50 -22.62 4.24
C LEU A 184 9.60 -23.69 3.61
N PHE A 185 9.37 -23.63 2.30
CA PHE A 185 8.73 -24.69 1.52
C PHE A 185 9.78 -25.65 0.94
#